data_AF-A0AAP3CTN4-F1
#
_entry.id   AF-A0AAP3CTN4-F1
#
_cell.length_a   1.000
_cell.length_b   1.000
_cell.length_c   1.000
_cell.angle_alpha   90.00
_cell.angle_beta   90.00
_cell.angle_gamma   90.00
#
_symmetry.space_group_name_H-M   'P 1'
#
loop_
_entity.id
_entity.type
_entity.pdbx_description
1 polymer ?
#
loop_
_entity_poly.entity_id
_entity_poly.type
_entity_poly.pdbx_seq_one_letter_code
_entity_poly.pdbx_strand_id
1 'polypeptide(L)' 'MNKETMVADELHRMFLAGELQITVEEDINNLSERLRSGELRLDSLTGEDAFIKETVNEALRRVEQ' A
#
# COMPACT_ATOMS: atom_id res chain seq x y z
N MET A 1 9.12 12.45 -6.87
CA MET A 1 8.37 11.35 -6.26
C MET A 1 6.91 11.79 -6.17
N ASN A 2 5.97 11.01 -6.68
CA ASN A 2 4.54 11.28 -6.46
C ASN A 2 4.06 10.51 -5.22
N LYS A 3 2.88 10.87 -4.72
CA LYS A 3 2.30 10.28 -3.52
C LYS A 3 2.13 8.77 -3.66
N GLU A 4 1.74 8.31 -4.85
CA GLU A 4 1.57 6.89 -5.16
C GLU A 4 2.88 6.10 -5.01
N THR A 5 4.00 6.62 -5.53
CA THR A 5 5.31 5.96 -5.37
C THR A 5 5.74 5.94 -3.90
N MET A 6 5.50 7.02 -3.14
CA MET A 6 5.85 7.06 -1.71
C MET A 6 5.06 6.02 -0.90
N VAL A 7 3.75 5.91 -1.16
CA VAL A 7 2.89 4.92 -0.50
C VAL A 7 3.29 3.50 -0.93
N ALA A 8 3.60 3.27 -2.20
CA ALA A 8 4.08 1.99 -2.69
C ALA A 8 5.36 1.54 -1.97
N ASP A 9 6.31 2.45 -1.79
CA ASP A 9 7.57 2.14 -1.12
C ASP A 9 7.37 1.83 0.36
N GLU A 10 6.48 2.56 1.05
CA GLU A 10 6.16 2.26 2.45
C GLU A 10 5.41 0.93 2.62
N LEU A 11 4.45 0.63 1.75
CA LEU A 11 3.75 -0.67 1.75
C LEU A 11 4.72 -1.83 1.54
N HIS A 12 5.66 -1.68 0.61
CA HIS A 12 6.67 -2.69 0.36
C HIS A 12 7.64 -2.82 1.55
N ARG A 13 7.99 -1.71 2.22
CA ARG A 13 8.78 -1.73 3.46
C ARG A 13 8.05 -2.51 4.57
N MET A 14 6.75 -2.25 4.76
CA MET A 14 5.93 -2.94 5.76
C MET A 14 5.87 -4.45 5.49
N PHE A 15 5.74 -4.85 4.23
CA PHE A 15 5.83 -6.25 3.81
C PHE A 15 7.18 -6.89 4.19
N LEU A 16 8.30 -6.26 3.81
CA LEU A 16 9.64 -6.77 4.12
C LEU A 16 9.93 -6.81 5.62
N ALA A 17 9.32 -5.91 6.40
CA ALA A 17 9.45 -5.86 7.85
C ALA A 17 8.55 -6.88 8.59
N GLY A 18 7.65 -7.58 7.89
CA GLY A 18 6.66 -8.47 8.52
C GLY A 18 5.64 -7.71 9.39
N GLU A 19 5.37 -6.45 9.06
CA GLU A 19 4.41 -5.58 9.77
C GLU A 19 2.96 -5.78 9.30
N LEU A 20 2.76 -6.62 8.28
CA LEU A 20 1.46 -6.87 7.67
C LEU A 20 0.79 -8.10 8.29
N GLN A 21 -0.54 -8.11 8.25
CA GLN A 21 -1.29 -9.33 8.58
C GLN A 21 -1.11 -10.33 7.43
N ILE A 22 -0.89 -11.61 7.76
CA ILE A 22 -0.71 -12.71 6.77
C ILE A 22 -1.83 -12.72 5.72
N THR A 23 -3.05 -12.35 6.11
CA THR A 23 -4.23 -12.33 5.23
C THR A 23 -4.19 -11.27 4.13
N VAL A 24 -3.29 -10.28 4.22
CA VAL A 24 -3.18 -9.19 3.24
C VAL A 24 -1.76 -9.01 2.68
N GLU A 25 -0.78 -9.81 3.11
CA GLU A 25 0.63 -9.66 2.68
C GLU A 25 0.80 -9.73 1.16
N GLU A 26 0.21 -10.74 0.52
CA GLU A 26 0.30 -10.93 -0.93
C GLU A 26 -0.40 -9.79 -1.69
N ASP A 27 -1.60 -9.42 -1.25
CA ASP A 27 -2.38 -8.33 -1.84
C ASP A 27 -1.64 -7.00 -1.73
N ILE A 28 -1.06 -6.70 -0.58
CA ILE A 28 -0.30 -5.46 -0.35
C ILE A 28 1.00 -5.45 -1.16
N ASN A 29 1.69 -6.58 -1.27
CA ASN A 29 2.88 -6.65 -2.11
C ASN A 29 2.53 -6.38 -3.59
N ASN A 30 1.49 -7.03 -4.12
CA ASN A 30 1.01 -6.79 -5.49
C ASN A 30 0.55 -5.33 -5.70
N LEU A 31 -0.23 -4.80 -4.75
CA LEU A 31 -0.71 -3.42 -4.76
C LEU A 31 0.46 -2.43 -4.74
N SER A 32 1.52 -2.69 -3.98
CA SER A 32 2.73 -1.87 -3.96
C SER A 32 3.41 -1.81 -5.33
N GLU A 33 3.54 -2.94 -6.03
CA GLU A 33 4.11 -2.99 -7.38
C GLU A 33 3.26 -2.21 -8.38
N ARG A 34 1.94 -2.38 -8.34
CA ARG A 34 0.99 -1.70 -9.24
C ARG A 34 0.89 -0.20 -9.00
N LEU A 35 1.00 0.26 -7.75
CA LEU A 35 1.10 1.68 -7.43
C LEU A 35 2.42 2.27 -7.94
N ARG A 36 3.54 1.55 -7.77
CA ARG A 36 4.87 1.98 -8.22
C ARG A 36 4.96 2.07 -9.74
N SER A 37 4.35 1.11 -10.45
CA SER A 37 4.30 1.11 -11.93
C SER A 37 3.34 2.17 -12.50
N GLY A 38 2.43 2.71 -11.67
CA GLY A 38 1.38 3.64 -12.08
C GLY A 38 0.19 2.96 -12.77
N GLU A 39 0.14 1.63 -12.77
CA GLU A 39 -1.02 0.85 -13.23
C GLU A 39 -2.25 1.03 -12.32
N LEU A 40 -2.00 1.35 -11.05
CA LEU A 40 -3.02 1.64 -10.06
C LEU A 40 -2.80 3.03 -9.47
N ARG A 41 -3.91 3.71 -9.16
CA ARG A 41 -3.91 4.98 -8.43
C ARG A 41 -4.60 4.78 -7.09
N LEU A 42 -4.18 5.56 -6.09
CA LEU A 42 -4.73 5.48 -4.73
C LEU A 42 -6.24 5.78 -4.68
N ASP A 43 -6.72 6.67 -5.56
CA ASP A 43 -8.14 6.98 -5.70
C ASP A 43 -8.98 5.79 -6.20
N SER A 44 -8.35 4.81 -6.85
CA SER A 44 -8.98 3.65 -7.47
C SER A 44 -9.12 2.48 -6.49
N LEU A 45 -8.63 2.60 -5.26
CA LEU A 45 -8.75 1.60 -4.18
C LEU A 45 -10.15 1.59 -3.52
N THR A 46 -11.09 2.36 -4.05
CA THR A 46 -12.50 2.36 -3.61
C THR A 46 -13.16 1.02 -3.92
N GLY A 47 -13.29 0.18 -2.90
CA GLY A 47 -13.97 -1.12 -3.00
C GLY A 47 -13.16 -2.28 -2.43
N GLU A 48 -11.88 -2.05 -2.18
CA GLU A 48 -10.99 -3.03 -1.56
C GLU A 48 -11.43 -3.42 -0.14
N ASP A 49 -10.94 -4.59 0.28
CA ASP A 49 -11.14 -5.14 1.62
C ASP A 49 -10.78 -4.11 2.71
N ALA A 50 -11.50 -4.15 3.83
CA ALA A 50 -11.29 -3.23 4.95
C ALA A 50 -9.85 -3.26 5.48
N PHE A 51 -9.23 -4.45 5.54
CA PHE A 51 -7.85 -4.62 6.00
C PHE A 51 -6.84 -4.04 5.02
N ILE A 52 -7.07 -4.19 3.70
CA ILE A 52 -6.24 -3.57 2.67
C ILE A 52 -6.33 -2.05 2.79
N LYS A 53 -7.53 -1.50 2.90
CA LYS A 53 -7.72 -0.04 3.07
C LYS A 53 -7.07 0.48 4.35
N GLU A 54 -7.20 -0.22 5.46
CA GLU A 54 -6.57 0.17 6.72
C GLU A 54 -5.05 0.22 6.58
N THR A 55 -4.46 -0.81 5.95
CA THR A 55 -3.02 -0.89 5.70
C THR A 55 -2.54 0.24 4.78
N VAL A 56 -3.25 0.51 3.69
CA VAL A 56 -2.93 1.61 2.77
C VAL A 56 -3.04 2.97 3.48
N ASN A 57 -4.08 3.18 4.28
CA ASN A 57 -4.24 4.41 5.05
C ASN A 57 -3.13 4.58 6.09
N GLU A 58 -2.67 3.50 6.71
CA GLU A 58 -1.54 3.53 7.63
C GLU A 58 -0.25 3.95 6.91
N ALA A 59 0.06 3.32 5.77
CA ALA A 59 1.20 3.73 4.94
C ALA A 59 1.09 5.21 4.52
N LEU A 60 -0.11 5.66 4.13
CA LEU A 60 -0.38 7.04 3.74
C LEU A 60 -0.14 8.03 4.90
N ARG A 61 -0.54 7.68 6.12
CA ARG A 61 -0.26 8.49 7.31
C ARG A 61 1.24 8.58 7.64
N ARG A 62 2.00 7.50 7.42
CA ARG A 62 3.44 7.46 7.70
C ARG A 62 4.26 8.31 6.73
N VAL A 63 3.86 8.35 5.46
CA VAL A 63 4.55 9.16 4.44
C VAL A 63 4.19 10.66 4.50
N GLU A 64 3.10 11.02 5.20
CA GLU A 64 2.66 12.41 5.42
C GLU A 64 3.21 13.04 6.71
N GLN A 65 3.90 12.27 7.55
CA GLN A 65 4.60 12.74 8.76
C GLN A 65 6.00 13.27 8.44
#